data_AF-A0A2S5NUI7-F1
#
_entry.id   AF-A0A2S5NUI7-F1
#
_cell.length_a   1.000
_cell.length_b   1.000
_cell.length_c   1.000
_cell.angle_alpha   90.00
_cell.angle_beta   90.00
_cell.angle_gamma   90.00
#
_symmetry.space_group_name_H-M   'P 1'
#
loop_
_entity.id
_entity.type
_entity.pdbx_description
1 polymer ?
#
loop_
_entity_poly.entity_id
_entity_poly.type
_entity_poly.pdbx_seq_one_letter_code
_entity_poly.pdbx_strand_id
1 'polypeptide(L)'
;MAEPILKELDKLSIWDLSHYWHGFNPQKSTASNLPLEVQKTMRALALKASKSLYLLCRPKGFTYNRLTDPEDQLTISIVKRIFKREFDLVIRGKKYKHKFLSDISIGRKSVLIWCKKNKITPPNFWFDANDPLVSKSIEELDISLSPEQMQSYGYIALFNISQHNNLLNGFQFSSDINTDSHRPDFKQKSLIIKEAISESNRVNAKARYTKLDEIKANFEKYYSENRSNFKSKASTSIAFFESLTFAQKVLVVPSYDVNDKKDGYKKAVRNLLKVIKK
;
A
#
# COMPACT_ATOMS: atom_id res chain seq x y z
N MET A 1 -7.24 -6.31 32.51
CA MET A 1 -8.24 -5.23 32.61
C MET A 1 -7.76 -4.03 31.80
N ALA A 2 -8.25 -3.89 30.58
CA ALA A 2 -7.98 -2.77 29.66
C ALA A 2 -9.27 -2.41 28.86
N GLU A 3 -10.44 -2.69 29.44
CA GLU A 3 -11.75 -2.67 28.77
C GLU A 3 -12.41 -1.29 28.56
N PRO A 4 -12.20 -0.23 29.38
CA PRO A 4 -12.95 1.01 29.17
C PRO A 4 -12.57 1.75 27.89
N ILE A 5 -11.28 1.77 27.54
CA ILE A 5 -10.75 2.57 26.41
C ILE A 5 -11.20 2.01 25.05
N LEU A 6 -11.42 0.69 24.94
CA LEU A 6 -11.75 0.07 23.65
C LEU A 6 -13.17 0.41 23.17
N LYS A 7 -14.11 0.65 24.08
CA LYS A 7 -15.50 0.99 23.74
C LYS A 7 -15.64 2.39 23.15
N GLU A 8 -14.71 3.27 23.46
CA GLU A 8 -14.65 4.66 22.95
C GLU A 8 -14.04 4.74 21.55
N LEU A 9 -13.44 3.66 21.05
CA LEU A 9 -12.85 3.64 19.71
C LEU A 9 -13.93 3.47 18.65
N ASP A 10 -14.05 4.45 17.75
CA ASP A 10 -14.96 4.38 16.61
C ASP A 10 -14.56 3.34 15.56
N LYS A 11 -13.29 2.92 15.59
CA LYS A 11 -12.71 1.97 14.63
C LYS A 11 -11.54 1.20 15.22
N LEU A 12 -11.35 -0.01 14.70
CA LEU A 12 -10.24 -0.89 15.04
C LEU A 12 -9.65 -1.50 13.79
N SER A 13 -8.35 -1.81 13.83
CA SER A 13 -7.72 -2.52 12.72
C SER A 13 -8.30 -3.93 12.57
N ILE A 14 -8.21 -4.54 11.38
CA ILE A 14 -8.59 -5.95 11.19
C ILE A 14 -7.80 -6.84 12.16
N TRP A 15 -6.52 -6.52 12.38
CA TRP A 15 -5.68 -7.25 13.33
C TRP A 15 -6.23 -7.18 14.75
N ASP A 16 -6.43 -5.98 15.30
CA ASP A 16 -6.85 -5.78 16.67
C ASP A 16 -8.27 -6.31 16.91
N LEU A 17 -9.19 -5.98 15.99
CA LEU A 17 -10.58 -6.41 16.06
C LEU A 17 -10.69 -7.93 16.13
N SER A 18 -9.93 -8.65 15.30
CA SER A 18 -9.98 -10.12 15.28
C SER A 18 -9.47 -10.75 16.57
N HIS A 19 -8.48 -10.12 17.23
CA HIS A 19 -7.93 -10.59 18.50
C HIS A 19 -8.89 -10.33 19.65
N TYR A 20 -9.34 -9.08 19.79
CA TYR A 20 -10.24 -8.67 20.87
C TYR A 20 -11.59 -9.37 20.79
N TRP A 21 -12.06 -9.73 19.58
CA TRP A 21 -13.28 -10.53 19.39
C TRP A 21 -13.28 -11.82 20.23
N HIS A 22 -12.10 -12.41 20.39
CA HIS A 22 -11.91 -13.71 21.03
C HIS A 22 -11.10 -13.61 22.33
N GLY A 23 -10.97 -12.42 22.91
CA GLY A 23 -10.26 -12.21 24.17
C GLY A 23 -8.74 -12.38 24.09
N PHE A 24 -8.15 -12.36 22.89
CA PHE A 24 -6.68 -12.43 22.73
C PHE A 24 -6.05 -11.03 22.74
N ASN A 25 -4.79 -10.96 23.18
CA ASN A 25 -4.00 -9.73 23.13
C ASN A 25 -3.26 -9.61 21.78
N PRO A 26 -3.56 -8.61 20.93
CA PRO A 26 -2.96 -8.48 19.60
C PRO A 26 -1.45 -8.24 19.62
N GLN A 27 -0.87 -7.77 20.73
CA GLN A 27 0.57 -7.51 20.88
C GLN A 27 1.37 -8.79 21.23
N LYS A 28 0.69 -9.85 21.67
CA LYS A 28 1.35 -11.11 22.06
C LYS A 28 1.34 -12.15 20.94
N SER A 29 0.52 -11.96 19.92
CA SER A 29 0.40 -12.88 18.79
C SER A 29 1.38 -12.52 17.68
N THR A 30 1.94 -13.55 17.03
CA THR A 30 2.70 -13.40 15.79
C THR A 30 1.92 -14.01 14.64
N ALA A 31 2.20 -13.57 13.40
CA ALA A 31 1.53 -14.07 12.21
C ALA A 31 1.66 -15.59 12.00
N SER A 32 2.72 -16.20 12.52
CA SER A 32 2.98 -17.64 12.44
C SER A 32 2.28 -18.44 13.55
N ASN A 33 1.81 -17.79 14.62
CA ASN A 33 1.20 -18.43 15.77
C ASN A 33 -0.12 -17.72 16.14
N LEU A 34 -1.04 -17.67 15.18
CA LEU A 34 -2.37 -17.10 15.40
C LEU A 34 -3.36 -18.17 15.87
N PRO A 35 -4.13 -17.92 16.95
CA PRO A 35 -5.23 -18.80 17.34
C PRO A 35 -6.23 -19.01 16.19
N LEU A 36 -6.79 -20.22 16.09
CA LEU A 36 -7.68 -20.59 14.99
C LEU A 36 -8.91 -19.68 14.89
N GLU A 37 -9.50 -19.30 16.03
CA GLU A 37 -10.68 -18.43 16.05
C GLU A 37 -10.36 -17.00 15.56
N VAL A 38 -9.19 -16.48 15.95
CA VAL A 38 -8.67 -15.20 15.44
C VAL A 38 -8.47 -15.27 13.92
N GLN A 39 -7.92 -16.38 13.41
CA GLN A 39 -7.76 -16.59 11.97
C GLN A 39 -9.10 -16.61 11.22
N LYS A 40 -10.12 -17.30 11.75
CA LYS A 40 -11.46 -17.38 11.14
C LYS A 40 -12.10 -15.99 11.06
N THR A 41 -12.10 -15.23 12.15
CA THR A 41 -12.64 -13.86 12.16
C THR A 41 -11.86 -12.96 11.22
N MET A 42 -10.53 -13.05 11.23
CA MET A 42 -9.67 -12.27 10.34
C MET A 42 -9.96 -12.55 8.86
N ARG A 43 -10.20 -13.81 8.47
CA ARG A 43 -10.61 -14.20 7.11
C ARG A 43 -11.99 -13.65 6.76
N ALA A 44 -12.96 -13.74 7.66
CA ALA A 44 -14.32 -13.25 7.45
C ALA A 44 -14.33 -11.72 7.28
N LEU A 45 -13.60 -11.01 8.13
CA LEU A 45 -13.43 -9.57 8.04
C LEU A 45 -12.66 -9.18 6.78
N ALA A 46 -11.60 -9.90 6.40
CA ALA A 46 -10.86 -9.69 5.16
C ALA A 46 -11.73 -9.90 3.91
N LEU A 47 -12.63 -10.89 3.92
CA LEU A 47 -13.57 -11.13 2.82
C LEU A 47 -14.62 -10.02 2.72
N LYS A 48 -15.16 -9.58 3.86
CA LYS A 48 -16.10 -8.46 3.91
C LYS A 48 -15.42 -7.18 3.44
N ALA A 49 -14.21 -6.97 3.95
CA ALA A 49 -13.29 -5.92 3.57
C ALA A 49 -12.99 -5.93 2.08
N SER A 50 -12.81 -7.08 1.42
CA SER A 50 -12.51 -7.11 -0.02
C SER A 50 -13.74 -6.83 -0.89
N LYS A 51 -14.96 -7.05 -0.38
CA LYS A 51 -16.21 -6.99 -1.15
C LYS A 51 -16.97 -5.67 -1.02
N SER A 52 -16.98 -5.06 0.16
CA SER A 52 -17.90 -3.94 0.45
C SER A 52 -17.19 -2.84 1.22
N LEU A 53 -16.03 -2.40 0.74
CA LEU A 53 -15.04 -1.52 1.38
C LEU A 53 -15.61 -0.23 2.04
N TYR A 54 -16.35 -0.35 3.15
CA TYR A 54 -16.54 0.72 4.15
C TYR A 54 -15.39 0.70 5.16
N LEU A 55 -14.17 0.55 4.63
CA LEU A 55 -12.96 0.41 5.43
C LEU A 55 -12.20 1.70 5.44
N LEU A 56 -11.97 2.19 6.65
CA LEU A 56 -11.16 3.35 6.94
C LEU A 56 -9.69 2.93 6.89
N CYS A 57 -9.13 2.81 5.69
CA CYS A 57 -7.68 2.67 5.56
C CYS A 57 -7.07 4.04 5.90
N ARG A 58 -6.43 4.16 7.07
CA ARG A 58 -5.45 5.24 7.26
C ARG A 58 -4.14 4.69 6.73
N PRO A 59 -3.60 5.17 5.60
CA PRO A 59 -2.26 4.78 5.17
C PRO A 59 -1.22 5.43 6.10
N LYS A 60 -1.19 5.10 7.39
CA LYS A 60 -0.07 5.40 8.27
C LYS A 60 1.01 4.36 8.02
N GLY A 61 1.76 4.52 6.94
CA GLY A 61 2.96 3.71 6.67
C GLY A 61 3.10 3.14 5.27
N PHE A 62 2.18 3.47 4.35
CA PHE A 62 2.41 3.32 2.92
C PHE A 62 2.85 4.67 2.36
N THR A 63 4.16 4.92 2.38
CA THR A 63 4.78 6.01 1.62
C THR A 63 4.71 5.68 0.12
N TYR A 64 3.52 5.74 -0.47
CA TYR A 64 3.40 5.92 -1.91
C TYR A 64 3.58 7.41 -2.23
N ASN A 65 4.76 7.96 -1.89
CA ASN A 65 5.21 9.31 -2.26
C ASN A 65 5.39 9.47 -3.80
N ARG A 66 4.83 8.56 -4.60
CA ARG A 66 4.89 8.53 -6.07
C ARG A 66 3.53 8.36 -6.74
N LEU A 67 2.45 8.26 -5.97
CA LEU A 67 1.08 8.24 -6.49
C LEU A 67 0.49 9.62 -6.19
N THR A 68 1.06 10.65 -6.82
CA THR A 68 0.79 12.07 -6.53
C THR A 68 -0.55 12.56 -7.05
N ASP A 69 -1.26 11.76 -7.83
CA ASP A 69 -2.57 12.12 -8.34
C ASP A 69 -3.62 11.06 -7.97
N PRO A 70 -4.46 11.32 -6.96
CA PRO A 70 -5.59 10.46 -6.59
C PRO A 70 -6.61 10.29 -7.73
N GLU A 71 -6.56 11.15 -8.77
CA GLU A 71 -7.42 11.08 -9.95
C GLU A 71 -6.86 10.18 -11.06
N ASP A 72 -5.60 9.72 -10.94
CA ASP A 72 -5.00 8.81 -11.91
C ASP A 72 -5.59 7.39 -11.78
N GLN A 73 -6.41 7.02 -12.77
CA GLN A 73 -7.04 5.70 -12.85
C GLN A 73 -6.04 4.53 -12.82
N LEU A 74 -4.81 4.74 -13.31
CA LEU A 74 -3.76 3.72 -13.28
C LEU A 74 -3.29 3.48 -11.84
N THR A 75 -3.03 4.56 -11.11
CA THR A 75 -2.72 4.56 -9.69
C THR A 75 -3.76 3.81 -8.87
N ILE A 76 -5.05 4.13 -9.07
CA ILE A 76 -6.18 3.46 -8.43
C ILE A 76 -6.16 1.95 -8.71
N SER A 77 -6.01 1.58 -9.98
CA SER A 77 -6.03 0.19 -10.44
C SER A 77 -4.88 -0.64 -9.85
N ILE A 78 -3.70 -0.04 -9.72
CA ILE A 78 -2.52 -0.68 -9.12
C ILE A 78 -2.78 -0.94 -7.63
N VAL A 79 -3.24 0.06 -6.89
CA VAL A 79 -3.52 -0.09 -5.45
C VAL A 79 -4.61 -1.13 -5.23
N LYS A 80 -5.69 -1.11 -6.03
CA LYS A 80 -6.76 -2.11 -5.99
C LYS A 80 -6.24 -3.52 -6.18
N ARG A 81 -5.34 -3.73 -7.14
CA ARG A 81 -4.73 -5.04 -7.41
C ARG A 81 -3.87 -5.51 -6.23
N ILE A 82 -3.12 -4.61 -5.60
CA ILE A 82 -2.28 -4.93 -4.44
C ILE A 82 -3.16 -5.34 -3.26
N PHE A 83 -4.16 -4.53 -2.90
CA PHE A 83 -5.06 -4.83 -1.79
C PHE A 83 -5.83 -6.14 -2.03
N LYS A 84 -6.37 -6.34 -3.24
CA LYS A 84 -7.04 -7.60 -3.60
C LYS A 84 -6.11 -8.79 -3.38
N ARG A 85 -4.87 -8.72 -3.86
CA ARG A 85 -3.88 -9.79 -3.67
C ARG A 85 -3.60 -10.07 -2.20
N GLU A 86 -3.41 -9.03 -1.40
CA GLU A 86 -3.11 -9.18 0.03
C GLU A 86 -4.31 -9.74 0.81
N PHE A 87 -5.53 -9.30 0.50
CA PHE A 87 -6.75 -9.89 1.06
C PHE A 87 -6.94 -11.35 0.64
N ASP A 88 -6.72 -11.70 -0.64
CA ASP A 88 -6.83 -13.08 -1.12
C ASP A 88 -5.91 -14.03 -0.35
N LEU A 89 -4.70 -13.57 0.01
CA LEU A 89 -3.77 -14.36 0.83
C LEU A 89 -4.31 -14.59 2.24
N VAL A 90 -4.95 -13.58 2.84
CA VAL A 90 -5.54 -13.68 4.18
C VAL A 90 -6.77 -14.59 4.15
N ILE A 91 -7.70 -14.36 3.22
CA ILE A 91 -8.95 -15.12 3.06
C ILE A 91 -8.67 -16.62 2.89
N ARG A 92 -7.66 -16.97 2.08
CA ARG A 92 -7.23 -18.36 1.86
C ARG A 92 -6.39 -18.94 3.01
N GLY A 93 -6.12 -18.15 4.06
CA GLY A 93 -5.33 -18.57 5.20
C GLY A 93 -3.84 -18.78 4.90
N LYS A 94 -3.33 -18.25 3.78
CA LYS A 94 -1.95 -18.48 3.34
C LYS A 94 -0.95 -17.55 4.05
N LYS A 95 -1.35 -16.31 4.36
CA LYS A 95 -0.45 -15.32 4.98
C LYS A 95 -1.22 -14.23 5.72
N TYR A 96 -0.79 -13.92 6.94
CA TYR A 96 -1.34 -12.82 7.76
C TYR A 96 -0.27 -11.75 8.00
N LYS A 97 -0.18 -10.75 7.12
CA LYS A 97 0.80 -9.67 7.31
C LYS A 97 0.30 -8.69 8.38
N HIS A 98 0.92 -8.72 9.56
CA HIS A 98 0.58 -7.84 10.69
C HIS A 98 0.42 -6.37 10.26
N LYS A 99 1.44 -5.80 9.61
CA LYS A 99 1.43 -4.39 9.15
C LYS A 99 0.20 -4.09 8.27
N PHE A 100 -0.01 -4.88 7.22
CA PHE A 100 -1.15 -4.69 6.31
C PHE A 100 -2.51 -4.74 7.05
N LEU A 101 -2.69 -5.72 7.94
CA LEU A 101 -3.93 -5.89 8.69
C LEU A 101 -4.13 -4.86 9.80
N SER A 102 -3.03 -4.27 10.29
CA SER A 102 -3.04 -3.14 11.24
C SER A 102 -3.40 -1.82 10.55
N ASP A 103 -2.99 -1.66 9.28
CA ASP A 103 -3.21 -0.46 8.49
C ASP A 103 -4.68 -0.32 8.00
N ILE A 104 -5.44 -1.42 8.03
CA ILE A 104 -6.84 -1.45 7.59
C ILE A 104 -7.76 -1.39 8.81
N SER A 105 -8.45 -0.27 9.00
CA SER A 105 -9.43 -0.13 10.08
C SER A 105 -10.88 -0.35 9.61
N ILE A 106 -11.67 -1.03 10.42
CA ILE A 106 -13.11 -1.20 10.26
C ILE A 106 -13.81 -0.32 11.30
N GLY A 107 -14.81 0.44 10.87
CA GLY A 107 -15.65 1.23 11.76
C GLY A 107 -16.63 0.36 12.56
N ARG A 108 -16.93 0.77 13.79
CA ARG A 108 -17.86 0.09 14.70
C ARG A 108 -19.23 -0.16 14.07
N LYS A 109 -19.86 0.86 13.48
CA LYS A 109 -21.15 0.73 12.78
C LYS A 109 -21.10 -0.33 11.67
N SER A 110 -20.02 -0.34 10.86
CA SER A 110 -19.84 -1.31 9.78
C SER A 110 -19.77 -2.75 10.30
N VAL A 111 -19.09 -2.97 11.43
CA VAL A 111 -19.04 -4.28 12.10
C VAL A 111 -20.43 -4.69 12.56
N LEU A 112 -21.17 -3.78 13.21
CA LEU A 112 -22.50 -4.09 13.71
C LEU A 112 -23.50 -4.44 12.59
N ILE A 113 -23.49 -3.67 11.49
CA ILE A 113 -24.29 -3.97 10.31
C ILE A 113 -23.91 -5.35 9.74
N TRP A 114 -22.62 -5.65 9.66
CA TRP A 114 -22.16 -6.96 9.19
C TRP A 114 -22.64 -8.10 10.10
N CYS A 115 -22.53 -7.94 11.42
CA CYS A 115 -23.04 -8.87 12.41
C CYS A 115 -24.55 -9.14 12.23
N LYS A 116 -25.36 -8.08 12.17
CA LYS A 116 -26.82 -8.20 11.97
C LYS A 116 -27.18 -8.91 10.66
N LYS A 117 -26.55 -8.51 9.54
CA LYS A 117 -26.79 -9.13 8.22
C LYS A 117 -26.44 -10.62 8.17
N ASN A 118 -25.45 -11.06 8.95
CA ASN A 118 -24.99 -12.45 8.96
C ASN A 118 -25.48 -13.25 10.17
N LYS A 119 -26.35 -12.67 11.01
CA LYS A 119 -26.83 -13.27 12.26
C LYS A 119 -25.68 -13.71 13.19
N ILE A 120 -24.61 -12.92 13.23
CA ILE A 120 -23.44 -13.13 14.11
C ILE A 120 -23.58 -12.22 15.33
N THR A 121 -23.32 -12.75 16.51
CA THR A 121 -23.28 -11.95 17.75
C THR A 121 -22.18 -10.88 17.65
N PRO A 122 -22.50 -9.59 17.86
CA PRO A 122 -21.48 -8.55 17.94
C PRO A 122 -20.47 -8.83 19.06
N PRO A 123 -19.22 -8.37 18.94
CA PRO A 123 -18.22 -8.63 19.97
C PRO A 123 -18.52 -7.84 21.24
N ASN A 124 -18.70 -8.54 22.37
CA ASN A 124 -19.07 -7.95 23.66
C ASN A 124 -18.11 -6.84 24.13
N PHE A 125 -16.83 -6.92 23.75
CA PHE A 125 -15.85 -5.89 24.10
C PHE A 125 -16.18 -4.52 23.49
N TRP A 126 -16.91 -4.51 22.36
CA TRP A 126 -17.24 -3.30 21.60
C TRP A 126 -18.73 -2.94 21.65
N PHE A 127 -19.60 -3.92 21.90
CA PHE A 127 -21.04 -3.78 21.99
C PHE A 127 -21.53 -4.53 23.23
N ASP A 128 -21.82 -3.81 24.30
CA ASP A 128 -22.47 -4.42 25.47
C ASP A 128 -24.00 -4.43 25.32
N ALA A 129 -24.69 -5.05 26.27
CA ALA A 129 -26.15 -5.17 26.25
C ALA A 129 -26.88 -3.81 26.28
N ASN A 130 -26.20 -2.74 26.74
CA ASN A 130 -26.77 -1.40 26.87
C ASN A 130 -26.34 -0.46 25.73
N ASP A 131 -25.61 -0.96 24.74
CA ASP A 131 -25.10 -0.14 23.64
C ASP A 131 -26.26 0.37 22.77
N PRO A 132 -26.44 1.71 22.65
CA PRO A 132 -27.55 2.30 21.92
C PRO A 132 -27.54 2.00 20.42
N LEU A 133 -26.44 1.50 19.86
CA LEU A 133 -26.38 1.08 18.45
C LEU A 133 -26.98 -0.32 18.25
N VAL A 134 -26.94 -1.18 19.27
CA VAL A 134 -27.38 -2.58 19.16
C VAL A 134 -28.89 -2.66 18.95
N SER A 135 -29.67 -1.76 19.55
CA SER A 135 -31.14 -1.69 19.39
C SER A 135 -31.60 -1.13 18.04
N LYS A 136 -30.76 -0.37 17.34
CA LYS A 136 -31.12 0.30 16.06
C LYS A 136 -31.37 -0.69 14.92
N SER A 137 -32.25 -0.39 13.98
CA SER A 137 -32.40 -1.20 12.77
C SER A 137 -31.16 -1.09 11.84
N ILE A 138 -31.07 -1.91 10.79
CA ILE A 138 -29.96 -1.79 9.82
C ILE A 138 -30.08 -0.46 9.05
N GLU A 139 -31.31 -0.04 8.78
CA GLU A 139 -31.67 1.18 8.06
C GLU A 139 -31.33 2.43 8.87
N GLU A 140 -31.53 2.39 10.19
CA GLU A 140 -31.13 3.46 11.12
C GLU A 140 -29.62 3.54 11.35
N LEU A 141 -28.90 2.45 11.07
CA LEU A 141 -27.45 2.39 11.13
C LEU A 141 -26.80 2.85 9.83
N ASP A 142 -27.59 3.25 8.82
CA ASP A 142 -27.09 3.55 7.48
C ASP A 142 -25.90 4.51 7.54
N ILE A 143 -24.87 4.11 6.80
CA ILE A 143 -23.60 4.82 6.71
C ILE A 143 -23.66 5.60 5.40
N SER A 144 -24.61 6.53 5.31
CA SER A 144 -24.59 7.54 4.25
C SER A 144 -23.37 8.41 4.53
N LEU A 145 -22.26 8.07 3.88
CA LEU A 145 -21.02 8.84 3.99
C LEU A 145 -21.22 10.15 3.25
N SER A 146 -20.88 11.28 3.88
CA SER A 146 -20.81 12.54 3.14
C SER A 146 -19.71 12.47 2.07
N PRO A 147 -19.79 13.27 1.00
CA PRO A 147 -18.71 13.39 0.03
C PRO A 147 -17.34 13.69 0.66
N GLU A 148 -17.26 14.57 1.67
CA GLU A 148 -15.99 14.84 2.37
C GLU A 148 -15.49 13.63 3.17
N GLN A 149 -16.39 12.87 3.77
CA GLN A 149 -16.04 11.60 4.43
C GLN A 149 -15.52 10.61 3.40
N MET A 150 -16.17 10.46 2.24
CA MET A 150 -15.67 9.60 1.17
C MET A 150 -14.29 10.02 0.67
N GLN A 151 -14.04 11.33 0.53
CA GLN A 151 -12.79 11.92 0.03
C GLN A 151 -11.64 11.76 1.05
N SER A 152 -11.92 12.00 2.33
CA SER A 152 -10.95 11.78 3.43
C SER A 152 -10.62 10.29 3.65
N TYR A 153 -11.44 9.37 3.15
CA TYR A 153 -11.24 7.93 3.26
C TYR A 153 -10.42 7.31 2.13
N GLY A 154 -9.86 8.11 1.21
CA GLY A 154 -8.71 7.85 0.33
C GLY A 154 -8.78 6.67 -0.65
N TYR A 155 -9.40 5.56 -0.26
CA TYR A 155 -9.60 4.32 -1.00
C TYR A 155 -11.09 4.07 -1.30
N ILE A 156 -12.01 4.63 -0.50
CA ILE A 156 -13.47 4.62 -0.77
C ILE A 156 -13.82 5.53 -1.95
N ALA A 157 -13.24 6.74 -1.99
CA ALA A 157 -13.41 7.66 -3.12
C ALA A 157 -13.06 6.99 -4.47
N LEU A 158 -11.99 6.20 -4.49
CA LEU A 158 -11.51 5.56 -5.72
C LEU A 158 -12.47 4.48 -6.27
N PHE A 159 -13.25 3.83 -5.41
CA PHE A 159 -14.22 2.81 -5.84
C PHE A 159 -15.50 3.46 -6.39
N ASN A 160 -15.99 4.53 -5.76
CA ASN A 160 -17.19 5.24 -6.21
C ASN A 160 -16.96 6.06 -7.49
N ILE A 161 -15.79 6.69 -7.65
CA ILE A 161 -15.44 7.38 -8.92
C ILE A 161 -15.46 6.40 -10.10
N SER A 162 -15.06 5.14 -9.90
CA SER A 162 -15.08 4.12 -10.94
C SER A 162 -16.49 3.62 -11.31
N GLN A 163 -17.47 3.73 -10.41
CA GLN A 163 -18.85 3.30 -10.67
C GLN A 163 -19.76 4.42 -11.20
N HIS A 164 -19.46 5.69 -10.89
CA HIS A 164 -20.30 6.83 -11.30
C HIS A 164 -19.84 7.54 -12.59
N ASN A 165 -18.65 7.23 -13.11
CA ASN A 165 -18.22 7.73 -14.41
C ASN A 165 -18.82 6.87 -15.54
N ASN A 166 -19.89 7.36 -16.17
CA ASN A 166 -20.54 6.70 -17.31
C ASN A 166 -19.62 6.48 -18.53
N LEU A 167 -18.45 7.14 -18.60
CA LEU A 167 -17.40 6.85 -19.59
C LEU A 167 -16.67 5.51 -19.34
N LEU A 168 -16.84 4.90 -18.17
CA LEU A 168 -16.22 3.62 -17.77
C LEU A 168 -17.19 2.43 -17.86
N ASN A 169 -18.46 2.66 -18.18
CA ASN A 169 -19.48 1.61 -18.35
C ASN A 169 -19.33 0.77 -19.62
N GLY A 170 -18.28 0.99 -20.43
CA GLY A 170 -17.93 0.15 -21.58
C GLY A 170 -17.22 -1.16 -21.22
N PHE A 171 -16.79 -1.36 -19.96
CA PHE A 171 -16.22 -2.62 -19.51
C PHE A 171 -17.22 -3.38 -18.65
N GLN A 172 -18.14 -4.11 -19.30
CA GLN A 172 -18.86 -5.20 -18.66
C GLN A 172 -17.85 -6.26 -18.20
N PHE A 173 -17.47 -6.24 -16.93
CA PHE A 173 -16.89 -7.41 -16.30
C PHE A 173 -18.02 -8.31 -15.82
N SER A 174 -18.41 -9.23 -16.70
CA SER A 174 -19.16 -10.42 -16.30
C SER A 174 -18.24 -11.39 -15.55
N SER A 175 -18.66 -11.59 -14.30
CA SER A 175 -18.76 -12.82 -13.49
C SER A 175 -17.55 -13.73 -13.28
N ASP A 176 -17.64 -14.41 -12.14
CA ASP A 176 -16.94 -15.64 -11.82
C ASP A 176 -16.71 -16.51 -13.06
N ILE A 177 -15.46 -16.79 -13.41
CA ILE A 177 -15.02 -18.09 -13.97
C ILE A 177 -13.52 -18.24 -13.68
N ASN A 178 -13.22 -19.25 -12.86
CA ASN A 178 -12.08 -20.15 -12.89
C ASN A 178 -10.80 -19.70 -13.64
N THR A 179 -9.68 -19.64 -12.92
CA THR A 179 -8.33 -19.43 -13.46
C THR A 179 -7.76 -20.61 -14.27
N ASP A 180 -8.62 -21.47 -14.82
CA ASP A 180 -8.25 -22.64 -15.65
C ASP A 180 -9.00 -22.68 -17.00
N SER A 181 -9.25 -21.53 -17.63
CA SER A 181 -9.74 -21.53 -19.02
C SER A 181 -8.58 -21.36 -20.02
N HIS A 182 -8.32 -22.44 -20.76
CA HIS A 182 -7.47 -22.50 -21.95
C HIS A 182 -8.06 -21.67 -23.11
N ARG A 183 -8.07 -20.35 -22.98
CA ARG A 183 -8.50 -19.44 -24.06
C ARG A 183 -7.29 -18.72 -24.68
N PRO A 184 -6.93 -19.00 -25.96
CA PRO A 184 -5.72 -18.46 -26.62
C PRO A 184 -5.66 -16.93 -26.66
N ASP A 185 -6.82 -16.31 -26.79
CA ASP A 185 -7.08 -14.87 -26.84
C ASP A 185 -6.69 -14.13 -25.54
N PHE A 186 -6.83 -14.78 -24.39
CA PHE A 186 -6.39 -14.23 -23.10
C PHE A 186 -4.88 -14.28 -22.91
N LYS A 187 -4.23 -15.36 -23.38
CA LYS A 187 -2.76 -15.46 -23.39
C LYS A 187 -2.15 -14.36 -24.26
N GLN A 188 -2.73 -14.10 -25.42
CA GLN A 188 -2.24 -13.08 -26.35
C GLN A 188 -2.38 -11.66 -25.77
N LYS A 189 -3.52 -11.31 -25.18
CA LYS A 189 -3.71 -9.99 -24.51
C LYS A 189 -2.79 -9.83 -23.30
N SER A 190 -2.58 -10.88 -22.51
CA SER A 190 -1.64 -10.85 -21.39
C SER A 190 -0.19 -10.68 -21.86
N LEU A 191 0.19 -11.29 -22.99
CA LEU A 191 1.51 -11.17 -23.59
C LEU A 191 1.76 -9.72 -24.04
N ILE A 192 0.82 -9.12 -24.77
CA ILE A 192 0.91 -7.73 -25.25
C ILE A 192 1.09 -6.73 -24.10
N ILE A 193 0.35 -6.90 -22.99
CA ILE A 193 0.49 -6.03 -21.81
C ILE A 193 1.86 -6.23 -21.15
N LYS A 194 2.34 -7.48 -21.03
CA LYS A 194 3.67 -7.76 -20.49
C LYS A 194 4.78 -7.17 -21.35
N GLU A 195 4.65 -7.25 -22.67
CA GLU A 195 5.57 -6.66 -23.64
C GLU A 195 5.57 -5.13 -23.56
N ALA A 196 4.39 -4.49 -23.49
CA ALA A 196 4.28 -3.04 -23.35
C ALA A 196 4.90 -2.52 -22.04
N ILE A 197 4.68 -3.21 -20.92
CA ILE A 197 5.30 -2.89 -19.63
C ILE A 197 6.82 -3.11 -19.69
N SER A 198 7.27 -4.21 -20.31
CA SER A 198 8.68 -4.50 -20.51
C SER A 198 9.36 -3.43 -21.36
N GLU A 199 8.73 -3.00 -22.45
CA GLU A 199 9.25 -1.97 -23.35
C GLU A 199 9.28 -0.61 -22.68
N SER A 200 8.21 -0.22 -21.98
CA SER A 200 8.18 1.01 -21.17
C SER A 200 9.30 1.01 -20.12
N ASN A 201 9.51 -0.11 -19.43
CA ASN A 201 10.62 -0.27 -18.49
C ASN A 201 11.99 -0.20 -19.19
N ARG A 202 12.12 -0.76 -20.40
CA ARG A 202 13.34 -0.70 -21.22
C ARG A 202 13.67 0.72 -21.66
N VAL A 203 12.68 1.46 -22.16
CA VAL A 203 12.83 2.86 -22.57
C VAL A 203 13.17 3.74 -21.36
N ASN A 204 12.47 3.57 -20.24
CA ASN A 204 12.75 4.29 -19.00
C ASN A 204 14.13 3.94 -18.42
N ALA A 205 14.56 2.69 -18.52
CA ALA A 205 15.90 2.27 -18.13
C ALA A 205 16.96 2.92 -19.02
N LYS A 206 16.78 2.89 -20.35
CA LYS A 206 17.69 3.51 -21.32
C LYS A 206 17.88 5.00 -21.04
N ALA A 207 16.78 5.75 -20.86
CA ALA A 207 16.84 7.18 -20.54
C ALA A 207 17.54 7.45 -19.19
N ARG A 208 17.34 6.58 -18.19
CA ARG A 208 18.06 6.67 -16.91
C ARG A 208 19.55 6.40 -17.07
N TYR A 209 19.94 5.42 -17.88
CA TYR A 209 21.35 5.12 -18.15
C TYR A 209 22.05 6.25 -18.89
N THR A 210 21.41 6.84 -19.91
CA THR A 210 21.98 8.01 -20.62
C THR A 210 22.27 9.17 -19.67
N LYS A 211 21.29 9.55 -18.84
CA LYS A 211 21.50 10.62 -17.83
C LYS A 211 22.56 10.26 -16.80
N LEU A 212 22.64 8.99 -16.40
CA LEU A 212 23.66 8.53 -15.46
C LEU A 212 25.05 8.60 -16.09
N ASP A 213 25.19 8.25 -17.36
CA ASP A 213 26.47 8.30 -18.08
C ASP A 213 26.95 9.74 -18.29
N GLU A 214 26.03 10.69 -18.55
CA GLU A 214 26.34 12.13 -18.53
C GLU A 214 26.87 12.58 -17.16
N ILE A 215 26.25 12.15 -16.06
CA ILE A 215 26.72 12.46 -14.70
C ILE A 215 28.11 11.89 -14.44
N LYS A 216 28.40 10.68 -14.94
CA LYS A 216 29.72 10.06 -14.81
C LYS A 216 30.79 10.80 -15.61
N ALA A 217 30.50 11.20 -16.85
CA ALA A 217 31.42 12.01 -17.66
C ALA A 217 31.71 13.36 -16.99
N ASN A 218 30.68 14.00 -16.43
CA ASN A 218 30.84 15.23 -15.65
C ASN A 218 31.69 15.01 -14.40
N PHE A 219 31.56 13.86 -13.73
CA PHE A 219 32.40 13.50 -12.59
C PHE A 219 33.86 13.29 -12.98
N GLU A 220 34.15 12.61 -14.11
CA GLU A 220 35.52 12.43 -14.61
C GLU A 220 36.21 13.77 -14.88
N LYS A 221 35.49 14.68 -15.57
CA LYS A 221 35.95 16.04 -15.84
C LYS A 221 36.17 16.84 -14.54
N TYR A 222 35.19 16.83 -13.65
CA TYR A 222 35.29 17.52 -12.36
C TYR A 222 36.47 16.98 -11.53
N TYR A 223 36.68 15.67 -11.55
CA TYR A 223 37.77 15.02 -10.83
C TYR A 223 39.14 15.41 -11.39
N SER A 224 39.32 15.43 -12.71
CA SER A 224 40.60 15.81 -13.32
C SER A 224 40.97 17.27 -13.03
N GLU A 225 39.99 18.17 -13.06
CA GLU A 225 40.15 19.60 -12.78
C GLU A 225 40.44 19.90 -11.31
N ASN A 226 39.90 19.10 -10.37
CA ASN A 226 39.95 19.40 -8.94
C ASN A 226 40.81 18.44 -8.11
N ARG A 227 41.51 17.47 -8.72
CA ARG A 227 42.24 16.43 -7.96
C ARG A 227 43.29 16.99 -6.98
N SER A 228 43.90 18.14 -7.27
CA SER A 228 44.87 18.80 -6.39
C SER A 228 44.23 19.52 -5.19
N ASN A 229 42.95 19.87 -5.31
CA ASN A 229 42.23 20.68 -4.33
C ASN A 229 41.65 19.84 -3.18
N PHE A 230 41.65 18.52 -3.33
CA PHE A 230 41.04 17.59 -2.38
C PHE A 230 42.05 16.57 -1.85
N LYS A 231 41.96 16.28 -0.55
CA LYS A 231 42.86 15.32 0.14
C LYS A 231 42.74 13.88 -0.35
N SER A 232 41.60 13.50 -0.95
CA SER A 232 41.34 12.13 -1.38
C SER A 232 40.31 12.07 -2.49
N LYS A 233 40.30 10.96 -3.26
CA LYS A 233 39.26 10.71 -4.26
C LYS A 233 37.86 10.69 -3.68
N ALA A 234 37.71 10.18 -2.45
CA ALA A 234 36.44 10.14 -1.74
C ALA A 234 35.94 11.56 -1.43
N SER A 235 36.82 12.46 -1.00
CA SER A 235 36.48 13.87 -0.74
C SER A 235 35.99 14.57 -2.01
N THR A 236 36.68 14.36 -3.15
CA THR A 236 36.24 14.90 -4.45
C THR A 236 34.88 14.36 -4.88
N SER A 237 34.62 13.06 -4.68
CA SER A 237 33.32 12.45 -4.98
C SER A 237 32.18 13.02 -4.12
N ILE A 238 32.44 13.30 -2.83
CA ILE A 238 31.44 13.92 -1.95
C ILE A 238 31.14 15.33 -2.43
N ALA A 239 32.15 16.15 -2.69
CA ALA A 239 31.97 17.52 -3.17
C ALA A 239 31.18 17.58 -4.49
N PHE A 240 31.53 16.73 -5.46
CA PHE A 240 30.77 16.61 -6.71
C PHE A 240 29.34 16.15 -6.46
N PHE A 241 29.13 15.14 -5.62
CA PHE A 241 27.79 14.65 -5.33
C PHE A 241 26.93 15.73 -4.65
N GLU A 242 27.51 16.56 -3.78
CA GLU A 242 26.81 17.67 -3.14
C GLU A 242 26.37 18.75 -4.13
N SER A 243 27.16 19.03 -5.18
CA SER A 243 26.81 19.99 -6.22
C SER A 243 25.71 19.51 -7.18
N LEU A 244 25.34 18.22 -7.13
CA LEU A 244 24.24 17.69 -7.95
C LEU A 244 22.87 18.17 -7.44
N THR A 245 21.94 18.35 -8.38
CA THR A 245 20.50 18.52 -8.06
C THR A 245 19.95 17.27 -7.37
N PHE A 246 18.82 17.41 -6.66
CA PHE A 246 18.19 16.26 -6.00
C PHE A 246 17.88 15.11 -6.96
N ALA A 247 17.35 15.41 -8.16
CA ALA A 247 17.05 14.39 -9.18
C ALA A 247 18.31 13.64 -9.63
N GLN A 248 19.44 14.34 -9.80
CA GLN A 248 20.72 13.72 -10.16
C GLN A 248 21.30 12.90 -9.00
N LYS A 249 21.15 13.35 -7.74
CA LYS A 249 21.54 12.59 -6.55
C LYS A 249 20.84 11.24 -6.49
N VAL A 250 19.53 11.21 -6.81
CA VAL A 250 18.75 9.97 -6.89
C VAL A 250 19.19 9.08 -8.05
N LEU A 251 19.67 9.62 -9.16
CA LEU A 251 20.22 8.80 -10.25
C LEU A 251 21.54 8.10 -9.84
N VAL A 252 22.41 8.80 -9.11
CA VAL A 252 23.68 8.23 -8.62
C VAL A 252 23.45 7.27 -7.45
N VAL A 253 22.50 7.60 -6.56
CA VAL A 253 22.12 6.77 -5.40
C VAL A 253 20.59 6.67 -5.38
N PRO A 254 19.99 5.60 -5.95
CA PRO A 254 18.54 5.44 -6.02
C PRO A 254 17.80 5.46 -4.69
N SER A 255 18.51 5.17 -3.59
CA SER A 255 18.00 5.21 -2.22
C SER A 255 18.37 6.50 -1.47
N TYR A 256 18.75 7.58 -2.16
CA TYR A 256 19.17 8.82 -1.51
C TYR A 256 17.99 9.46 -0.78
N ASP A 257 18.18 9.70 0.52
CA ASP A 257 17.26 10.42 1.40
C ASP A 257 18.00 11.63 1.99
N VAL A 258 17.35 12.79 2.01
CA VAL A 258 17.90 14.03 2.58
C VAL A 258 18.16 13.88 4.09
N ASN A 259 17.42 12.99 4.75
CA ASN A 259 17.54 12.74 6.19
C ASN A 259 18.67 11.75 6.54
N ASP A 260 19.16 10.96 5.58
CA ASP A 260 20.27 10.00 5.77
C ASP A 260 21.45 10.32 4.84
N LYS A 261 22.05 11.49 5.06
CA LYS A 261 23.19 11.97 4.26
C LYS A 261 24.40 11.03 4.35
N LYS A 262 24.63 10.40 5.50
CA LYS A 262 25.85 9.61 5.75
C LYS A 262 25.88 8.33 4.92
N ASP A 263 24.78 7.57 4.88
CA ASP A 263 24.71 6.38 4.01
C ASP A 263 24.66 6.77 2.53
N GLY A 264 23.95 7.87 2.20
CA GLY A 264 23.93 8.46 0.87
C GLY A 264 25.33 8.75 0.32
N TYR A 265 26.18 9.44 1.08
CA TYR A 265 27.55 9.77 0.69
C TYR A 265 28.43 8.53 0.52
N LYS A 266 28.33 7.56 1.44
CA LYS A 266 29.09 6.30 1.31
C LYS A 266 28.77 5.56 0.01
N LYS A 267 27.48 5.51 -0.36
CA LYS A 267 27.03 4.90 -1.62
C LYS A 267 27.45 5.74 -2.84
N ALA A 268 27.34 7.06 -2.76
CA ALA A 268 27.75 7.97 -3.84
C ALA A 268 29.24 7.82 -4.17
N VAL A 269 30.11 7.86 -3.15
CA VAL A 269 31.56 7.63 -3.29
C VAL A 269 31.82 6.30 -3.99
N ARG A 270 31.18 5.22 -3.54
CA ARG A 270 31.37 3.90 -4.15
C ARG A 270 30.96 3.88 -5.63
N ASN A 271 29.84 4.51 -5.98
CA ASN A 271 29.32 4.50 -7.35
C ASN A 271 30.14 5.38 -8.29
N LEU A 272 30.55 6.56 -7.84
CA LEU A 272 31.35 7.50 -8.62
C LEU A 272 32.78 7.00 -8.81
N LEU A 273 33.41 6.43 -7.78
CA LEU A 273 34.79 5.90 -7.92
C LEU A 273 34.91 4.68 -8.84
N LYS A 274 33.81 3.97 -9.14
CA LYS A 274 33.82 2.91 -10.18
C LYS A 274 34.08 3.45 -11.58
N VAL A 275 33.80 4.73 -11.80
CA VAL A 275 33.96 5.40 -13.09
C VAL A 275 35.46 5.58 -13.40
N ILE A 276 36.21 6.14 -12.45
CA ILE A 276 37.65 6.43 -12.59
C ILE A 276 38.54 5.17 -12.40
N LYS A 277 37.96 3.99 -12.15
CA LYS A 277 38.70 2.72 -12.05
C LYS A 277 38.85 2.01 -13.41
N LYS A 278 38.25 2.54 -14.47
CA LYS A 278 38.51 2.14 -15.85
C LYS A 278 39.65 2.97 -16.42
#